data_AF-A0A2V2WDY5-F1
#
_entry.id   AF-A0A2V2WDY5-F1
#
_cell.length_a   1.000
_cell.length_b   1.000
_cell.length_c   1.000
_cell.angle_alpha   90.00
_cell.angle_beta   90.00
_cell.angle_gamma   90.00
#
_symmetry.space_group_name_H-M   'P 1'
#
loop_
_entity.id
_entity.type
_entity.pdbx_description
1 polymer ?
#
loop_
_entity_poly.entity_id
_entity_poly.type
_entity_poly.pdbx_seq_one_letter_code
_entity_poly.pdbx_strand_id
1 'polypeptide(L)'
;MKSTSYQPIRVRTLEILWHGCERDEEAVQLGLQSVAIEGIVSIDYNTQQDRIVTCGGDGYIRLWQLNPEATDSWLANSQSDMTACVSFVTGMRTSWMPLTARWSPHGSMIASAHCDGKICLWWQEKREDGKKEEEWKDYRHLSGHVIDVYDLCFSPRLAVSS
;
A
#
# COMPACT_ATOMS: atom_id res chain seq x y z
N MET A 1 -27.25 22.44 29.50
CA MET A 1 -26.70 22.60 28.15
C MET A 1 -25.26 22.11 28.18
N LYS A 2 -24.94 20.97 27.52
CA LYS A 2 -23.55 20.50 27.43
C LYS A 2 -22.84 21.40 26.42
N SER A 3 -21.87 22.17 26.88
CA SER A 3 -20.94 22.91 26.03
C SER A 3 -20.23 21.90 25.12
N THR A 4 -20.54 21.92 23.82
CA THR A 4 -19.75 21.21 22.83
C THR A 4 -18.43 21.94 22.71
N SER A 5 -17.42 21.50 23.46
CA SER A 5 -16.07 22.04 23.34
C SER A 5 -15.60 21.85 21.91
N TYR A 6 -15.30 22.95 21.22
CA TYR A 6 -14.71 22.93 19.90
C TYR A 6 -13.33 22.26 20.00
N GLN A 7 -13.20 21.05 19.47
CA GLN A 7 -11.90 20.38 19.38
C GLN A 7 -11.21 20.96 18.14
N PRO A 8 -10.04 21.60 18.28
CA PRO A 8 -9.32 22.15 17.14
C PRO A 8 -8.88 21.02 16.21
N ILE A 9 -9.04 21.22 14.90
CA ILE A 9 -8.51 20.29 13.89
C ILE A 9 -6.98 20.33 14.01
N ARG A 10 -6.37 19.17 14.19
CA ARG A 10 -4.92 19.00 14.20
C ARG A 10 -4.51 18.25 12.94
N VAL A 11 -3.47 18.76 12.28
CA VAL A 11 -2.92 18.16 11.07
C VAL A 11 -1.42 18.01 11.25
N ARG A 12 -0.88 16.86 10.84
CA ARG A 12 0.55 16.59 10.74
C ARG A 12 0.83 15.74 9.51
N THR A 13 2.06 15.82 9.02
CA THR A 13 2.52 15.03 7.87
C THR A 13 3.25 13.79 8.36
N LEU A 14 2.70 12.62 8.04
CA LEU A 14 3.37 11.35 8.24
C LEU A 14 4.32 11.10 7.07
N GLU A 15 5.59 10.83 7.37
CA GLU A 15 6.64 10.58 6.38
C GLU A 15 7.04 9.10 6.41
N ILE A 16 7.09 8.47 5.24
CA ILE A 16 7.47 7.07 5.08
C ILE A 16 8.66 6.99 4.15
N LEU A 17 9.74 6.38 4.60
CA LEU A 17 10.86 6.04 3.74
C LEU A 17 10.49 4.85 2.85
N TRP A 18 9.98 5.13 1.65
CA TRP A 18 9.46 4.11 0.74
C TRP A 18 10.54 3.18 0.16
N HIS A 19 11.70 3.72 -0.19
CA HIS A 19 12.83 2.96 -0.75
C HIS A 19 13.75 2.33 0.32
N GLY A 20 13.29 2.19 1.56
CA GLY A 20 14.11 1.81 2.71
C GLY A 20 14.66 0.36 2.72
N CYS A 21 14.20 -0.51 1.81
CA CYS A 21 14.60 -1.93 1.66
C CYS A 21 14.28 -2.34 0.21
N GLU A 22 15.13 -2.97 -0.61
CA GLU A 22 16.28 -3.86 -0.42
C GLU A 22 17.38 -3.43 -1.41
N ARG A 23 18.49 -2.84 -0.95
CA ARG A 23 19.67 -2.67 -1.81
C ARG A 23 20.58 -3.84 -1.51
N ASP A 24 20.74 -4.73 -2.47
CA ASP A 24 21.84 -5.67 -2.44
C ASP A 24 23.08 -4.89 -2.93
N GLU A 25 23.95 -4.50 -1.99
CA GLU A 25 25.14 -3.71 -2.30
C GLU A 25 26.02 -4.39 -3.34
N GLU A 26 26.08 -5.73 -3.35
CA GLU A 26 26.82 -6.50 -4.35
C GLU A 26 26.13 -6.40 -5.72
N ALA A 27 24.79 -6.53 -5.76
CA ALA A 27 24.05 -6.40 -7.01
C ALA A 27 24.13 -4.98 -7.60
N VAL A 28 24.13 -3.94 -6.78
CA VAL A 28 24.34 -2.55 -7.22
C VAL A 28 25.75 -2.37 -7.79
N GLN A 29 26.77 -2.90 -7.11
CA GLN A 29 28.17 -2.79 -7.55
C GLN A 29 28.44 -3.55 -8.87
N LEU A 30 27.72 -4.65 -9.09
CA LEU A 30 27.74 -5.42 -10.33
C LEU A 30 26.88 -4.81 -11.45
N GLY A 31 26.17 -3.70 -11.18
CA GLY A 31 25.24 -3.07 -12.14
C GLY A 31 23.99 -3.90 -12.43
N LEU A 32 23.70 -4.89 -11.59
CA LEU A 32 22.55 -5.81 -11.71
C LEU A 32 21.28 -5.23 -11.09
N GLN A 33 21.42 -4.23 -10.20
CA GLN A 33 20.31 -3.48 -9.65
C GLN A 33 20.37 -2.02 -10.15
N SER A 34 19.29 -1.57 -10.79
CA SER A 34 19.18 -0.19 -11.27
C SER A 34 19.22 0.80 -10.10
N VAL A 35 19.98 1.88 -10.28
CA VAL A 35 20.09 3.00 -9.32
C VAL A 35 18.94 4.00 -9.50
N ALA A 36 18.02 3.76 -10.43
CA ALA A 36 16.87 4.63 -10.66
C ALA A 36 15.92 4.56 -9.45
N ILE A 37 16.00 5.58 -8.60
CA ILE A 37 14.98 5.90 -7.61
C ILE A 37 13.78 6.42 -8.39
N GLU A 38 12.87 5.52 -8.74
CA GLU A 38 11.62 5.90 -9.39
C GLU A 38 10.53 6.20 -8.37
N GLY A 39 9.72 7.21 -8.65
CA GLY A 39 8.73 7.72 -7.71
C GLY A 39 7.60 6.73 -7.40
N ILE A 40 6.91 7.01 -6.30
CA ILE A 40 5.61 6.42 -5.99
C ILE A 40 4.60 6.95 -7.00
N VAL A 41 3.87 6.06 -7.67
CA VAL A 41 2.87 6.43 -8.70
C VAL A 41 1.44 6.34 -8.18
N SER A 42 1.21 5.56 -7.11
CA SER A 42 -0.13 5.39 -6.54
C SER A 42 -0.10 5.10 -5.06
N ILE A 43 -1.16 5.54 -4.39
CA ILE A 43 -1.50 5.26 -3.00
C ILE A 43 -3.01 4.97 -2.91
N ASP A 44 -3.41 4.04 -2.04
CA ASP A 44 -4.82 3.82 -1.71
C ASP A 44 -4.96 3.31 -0.26
N TYR A 45 -6.11 3.57 0.38
CA TYR A 45 -6.35 3.30 1.80
C TYR A 45 -7.50 2.32 2.02
N ASN A 46 -7.23 1.27 2.77
CA ASN A 46 -8.19 0.32 3.29
C ASN A 46 -8.64 0.73 4.70
N THR A 47 -9.84 1.31 4.77
CA THR A 47 -10.44 1.80 6.02
C THR A 47 -10.88 0.69 6.97
N GLN A 48 -10.98 -0.57 6.53
CA GLN A 48 -11.45 -1.67 7.39
C GLN A 48 -10.34 -2.27 8.24
N GLN A 49 -9.10 -2.18 7.75
CA GLN A 49 -7.92 -2.78 8.38
C GLN A 49 -6.86 -1.74 8.74
N ASP A 50 -7.12 -0.46 8.49
CA ASP A 50 -6.18 0.63 8.66
C ASP A 50 -4.88 0.43 7.86
N ARG A 51 -5.01 0.06 6.58
CA ARG A 51 -3.85 -0.27 5.73
C ARG A 51 -3.73 0.64 4.53
N ILE A 52 -2.50 1.00 4.19
CA ILE A 52 -2.17 1.72 2.96
C ILE A 52 -1.50 0.77 1.99
N VAL A 53 -1.94 0.79 0.74
CA VAL A 53 -1.17 0.22 -0.38
C VAL A 53 -0.51 1.33 -1.15
N THR A 54 0.74 1.13 -1.55
CA THR A 54 1.49 2.02 -2.43
C THR A 54 2.14 1.22 -3.55
N CYS A 55 2.31 1.81 -4.72
CA CYS A 55 3.16 1.22 -5.77
C CYS A 55 3.95 2.31 -6.50
N GLY A 56 5.04 1.92 -7.14
CA GLY A 56 5.96 2.86 -7.77
C GLY A 56 6.91 2.20 -8.76
N GLY A 57 7.78 3.02 -9.33
CA GLY A 57 8.62 2.64 -10.45
C GLY A 57 9.77 1.68 -10.11
N ASP A 58 9.94 1.30 -8.84
CA ASP A 58 10.88 0.24 -8.47
C ASP A 58 10.31 -1.18 -8.67
N GLY A 59 9.08 -1.28 -9.20
CA GLY A 59 8.43 -2.55 -9.49
C GLY A 59 7.82 -3.23 -8.27
N TYR A 60 7.68 -2.54 -7.13
CA TYR A 60 7.02 -3.08 -5.94
C TYR A 60 5.66 -2.43 -5.68
N ILE A 61 4.76 -3.24 -5.13
CA ILE A 61 3.57 -2.81 -4.42
C ILE A 61 3.82 -3.07 -2.93
N ARG A 62 3.82 -2.03 -2.11
CA ARG A 62 4.11 -2.12 -0.67
C ARG A 62 2.85 -1.91 0.16
N LEU A 63 2.75 -2.71 1.21
CA LEU A 63 1.68 -2.67 2.20
C LEU A 63 2.19 -2.09 3.51
N TRP A 64 1.42 -1.16 4.06
CA TRP A 64 1.71 -0.46 5.31
C TRP A 64 0.52 -0.61 6.26
N GLN A 65 0.80 -0.83 7.55
CA GLN A 65 -0.21 -0.86 8.60
C GLN A 65 -0.15 0.46 9.36
N LEU A 66 -1.26 1.18 9.40
CA LEU A 66 -1.42 2.35 10.26
C LEU A 66 -1.80 1.90 11.66
N ASN A 67 -1.42 2.72 12.63
CA ASN A 67 -1.83 2.63 14.02
C ASN A 67 -2.59 3.91 14.40
N PRO A 68 -3.94 3.92 14.32
CA PRO A 68 -4.74 5.09 14.64
C PRO A 68 -4.52 5.59 16.08
N GLU A 69 -4.37 4.70 17.06
CA GLU A 69 -4.14 5.10 18.46
C GLU A 69 -2.80 5.84 18.66
N ALA A 70 -1.74 5.35 18.01
CA ALA A 70 -0.45 6.03 18.00
C ALA A 70 -0.51 7.36 17.24
N THR A 71 -1.26 7.39 16.13
CA THR A 71 -1.49 8.60 15.33
C THR A 71 -2.22 9.66 16.15
N ASP A 72 -3.28 9.30 16.87
CA ASP A 72 -4.03 10.19 17.75
C ASP A 72 -3.15 10.73 18.88
N SER A 73 -2.35 9.86 19.51
CA SER A 73 -1.40 10.24 20.56
C SER A 73 -0.35 11.24 20.05
N TRP A 74 0.16 11.00 18.84
CA TRP A 74 1.10 11.89 18.18
C TRP A 74 0.47 13.24 17.80
N LEU A 75 -0.75 13.25 17.25
CA LEU A 75 -1.51 14.47 16.98
C LEU A 75 -1.78 15.26 18.27
N ALA A 76 -2.03 14.56 19.39
CA ALA A 76 -2.25 15.14 20.70
C ALA A 76 -0.99 15.77 21.32
N ASN A 77 0.19 15.17 21.11
CA ASN A 77 1.45 15.57 21.74
C ASN A 77 2.63 15.58 20.75
N SER A 78 3.28 16.74 20.58
CA SER A 78 4.46 16.90 19.70
C SER A 78 5.76 16.30 20.23
N GLN A 79 5.77 15.79 21.47
CA GLN A 79 6.95 15.13 22.05
C GLN A 79 7.08 13.67 21.63
N SER A 80 6.01 13.04 21.16
CA SER A 80 6.06 11.72 20.54
C SER A 80 6.54 11.85 19.09
N ASP A 81 7.30 10.89 18.58
CA ASP A 81 7.64 10.81 17.17
C ASP A 81 6.57 10.03 16.37
N MET A 82 6.68 10.05 15.05
CA MET A 82 5.73 9.39 14.15
C MET A 82 6.00 7.89 13.95
N THR A 83 7.07 7.33 14.52
CA THR A 83 7.57 5.99 14.16
C THR A 83 6.59 4.86 14.51
N ALA A 84 5.76 5.08 15.54
CA ALA A 84 4.71 4.14 15.94
C ALA A 84 3.42 4.25 15.12
N CYS A 85 3.27 5.30 14.30
CA CYS A 85 2.02 5.58 13.56
C CYS A 85 1.84 4.67 12.35
N VAL A 86 2.94 4.15 11.79
CA VAL A 86 2.91 3.29 10.60
C VAL A 86 4.04 2.28 10.65
N SER A 87 3.78 1.05 10.19
CA SER A 87 4.79 0.02 10.00
C SER A 87 4.71 -0.57 8.61
N PHE A 88 5.86 -0.97 8.07
CA PHE A 88 5.93 -1.77 6.86
C PHE A 88 5.42 -3.19 7.17
N VAL A 89 4.56 -3.72 6.30
CA VAL A 89 4.01 -5.07 6.43
C VAL A 89 4.74 -6.01 5.49
N THR A 90 4.67 -5.74 4.18
CA THR A 90 5.22 -6.61 3.15
C THR A 90 5.32 -5.88 1.81
N GLY A 91 6.15 -6.41 0.92
CA GLY A 91 6.36 -5.91 -0.44
C GLY A 91 6.09 -7.01 -1.46
N MET A 92 5.24 -6.72 -2.44
CA MET A 92 4.92 -7.60 -3.55
C MET A 92 5.71 -7.14 -4.78
N ARG A 93 6.67 -7.96 -5.21
CA ARG A 93 7.42 -7.69 -6.43
C ARG A 93 6.55 -8.01 -7.65
N THR A 94 6.54 -7.12 -8.62
CA THR A 94 5.73 -7.24 -9.83
C THR A 94 6.59 -7.64 -11.03
N SER A 95 6.00 -8.36 -11.99
CA SER A 95 6.68 -8.71 -13.25
C SER A 95 6.65 -7.58 -14.28
N TRP A 96 5.71 -6.65 -14.14
CA TRP A 96 5.51 -5.49 -15.02
C TRP A 96 5.42 -4.22 -14.19
N MET A 97 5.87 -3.10 -14.73
CA MET A 97 5.89 -1.83 -14.01
C MET A 97 4.47 -1.43 -13.57
N PRO A 98 4.18 -1.33 -12.25
CA PRO A 98 2.87 -0.93 -11.78
C PRO A 98 2.68 0.57 -12.02
N LEU A 99 1.50 0.93 -12.52
CA LEU A 99 1.05 2.31 -12.74
C LEU A 99 -0.02 2.72 -11.71
N THR A 100 -0.74 1.75 -11.15
CA THR A 100 -1.69 1.97 -10.07
C THR A 100 -1.86 0.71 -9.21
N ALA A 101 -2.34 0.89 -7.99
CA ALA A 101 -2.79 -0.19 -7.11
C ALA A 101 -3.98 0.29 -6.28
N ARG A 102 -5.04 -0.50 -6.21
CA ARG A 102 -6.27 -0.21 -5.46
C ARG A 102 -6.70 -1.37 -4.59
N TRP A 103 -7.24 -1.04 -3.42
CA TRP A 103 -7.94 -1.99 -2.58
C TRP A 103 -9.31 -2.33 -3.12
N SER A 104 -9.71 -3.58 -2.96
CA SER A 104 -11.11 -3.93 -3.08
C SER A 104 -11.92 -3.27 -1.96
N PRO A 105 -13.21 -2.97 -2.16
CA PRO A 105 -14.05 -2.34 -1.12
C PRO A 105 -14.17 -3.16 0.16
N HIS A 106 -13.86 -4.46 0.10
CA HIS A 106 -13.84 -5.39 1.24
C HIS A 106 -12.47 -5.53 1.90
N GLY A 107 -11.44 -4.87 1.37
CA GLY A 107 -10.09 -4.90 1.94
C GLY A 107 -9.40 -6.28 1.88
N SER A 108 -9.93 -7.24 1.12
CA SER A 108 -9.44 -8.61 1.06
C SER A 108 -8.61 -8.93 -0.19
N MET A 109 -8.55 -7.99 -1.13
CA MET A 109 -7.87 -8.12 -2.41
C MET A 109 -7.30 -6.76 -2.81
N ILE A 110 -6.17 -6.79 -3.52
CA ILE A 110 -5.60 -5.64 -4.21
C ILE A 110 -5.66 -5.91 -5.71
N ALA A 111 -5.97 -4.90 -6.52
CA ALA A 111 -5.76 -4.92 -7.96
C ALA A 111 -4.67 -3.92 -8.32
N SER A 112 -3.76 -4.30 -9.21
CA SER A 112 -2.76 -3.40 -9.78
C SER A 112 -2.85 -3.40 -11.29
N ALA A 113 -2.66 -2.22 -11.89
CA ALA A 113 -2.57 -2.04 -13.32
C ALA A 113 -1.14 -1.66 -13.68
N HIS A 114 -0.68 -2.14 -14.84
CA HIS A 114 0.72 -2.11 -15.22
C HIS A 114 0.90 -1.61 -16.66
N CYS A 115 2.17 -1.46 -17.05
CA CYS A 115 2.54 -1.37 -18.46
C CYS A 115 2.09 -2.62 -19.26
N ASP A 116 2.09 -2.51 -20.58
CA ASP A 116 1.77 -3.61 -21.52
C ASP A 116 0.35 -4.21 -21.35
N GLY A 117 -0.59 -3.42 -20.82
CA GLY A 117 -1.99 -3.83 -20.73
C GLY A 117 -2.29 -4.87 -19.64
N LYS A 118 -1.36 -5.09 -18.71
CA LYS A 118 -1.50 -6.10 -17.66
C LYS A 118 -2.22 -5.57 -16.43
N ILE A 119 -3.10 -6.39 -15.88
CA ILE A 119 -3.75 -6.15 -14.59
C ILE A 119 -3.55 -7.40 -13.74
N CYS A 120 -3.04 -7.23 -12.52
CA CYS A 120 -2.82 -8.31 -11.57
C CYS A 120 -3.77 -8.17 -10.38
N LEU A 121 -4.30 -9.30 -9.91
CA LEU A 121 -5.13 -9.38 -8.72
C LEU A 121 -4.39 -10.17 -7.64
N TRP A 122 -4.32 -9.61 -6.44
CA TRP A 122 -3.51 -10.09 -5.33
C TRP A 122 -4.38 -10.46 -4.13
N TRP A 123 -4.06 -11.58 -3.50
CA TRP A 123 -4.71 -12.03 -2.25
C TRP A 123 -3.67 -12.40 -1.19
N GLN A 124 -4.04 -12.13 0.05
CA GLN A 124 -3.30 -12.60 1.21
C GLN A 124 -3.40 -14.12 1.32
N GLU A 125 -2.26 -14.81 1.36
CA GLU A 125 -2.22 -16.23 1.62
C GLU A 125 -2.32 -16.49 3.13
N LYS A 126 -3.28 -17.33 3.53
CA LYS A 126 -3.37 -17.80 4.91
C LYS A 126 -2.36 -18.91 5.10
N ARG A 127 -1.26 -18.61 5.79
CA ARG A 127 -0.29 -19.63 6.18
C ARG A 127 -0.75 -20.34 7.45
N GLU A 128 -0.72 -21.66 7.43
CA GLU A 128 -1.00 -22.51 8.60
C GLU A 128 0.23 -22.69 9.51
N ASP A 129 1.40 -22.23 9.06
CA ASP A 129 2.70 -22.46 9.71
C ASP A 129 3.01 -21.53 10.90
N GLY A 130 2.07 -20.65 11.28
CA GLY A 130 2.21 -19.74 12.42
C GLY A 130 3.24 -18.63 12.25
N LYS A 131 3.82 -18.44 11.05
CA LYS A 131 4.69 -17.29 10.78
C LYS A 131 3.87 -16.00 10.78
N LYS A 132 4.46 -14.93 11.34
CA LYS A 132 3.81 -13.61 11.46
C LYS A 132 3.86 -12.79 10.16
N GLU A 133 4.72 -13.15 9.23
CA GLU A 133 4.91 -12.40 7.98
C GLU A 133 3.74 -12.66 7.03
N GLU A 134 3.10 -11.59 6.60
CA GLU A 134 2.03 -11.65 5.61
C GLU A 134 2.61 -11.84 4.21
N GLU A 135 2.16 -12.88 3.52
CA GLU A 135 2.46 -13.11 2.11
C GLU A 135 1.25 -12.81 1.25
N TRP A 136 1.48 -12.16 0.13
CA TRP A 136 0.47 -11.86 -0.88
C TRP A 136 0.90 -12.43 -2.22
N LYS A 137 -0.01 -13.19 -2.84
CA LYS A 137 0.26 -13.88 -4.10
C LYS A 137 -0.51 -13.27 -5.26
N ASP A 138 0.12 -13.29 -6.42
CA ASP A 138 -0.51 -13.02 -7.70
C ASP A 138 -1.50 -14.17 -8.02
N TYR A 139 -2.79 -13.89 -7.86
CA TYR A 139 -3.81 -14.92 -8.02
C TYR A 139 -4.28 -15.03 -9.47
N ARG A 140 -4.46 -13.90 -10.15
CA ARG A 140 -4.92 -13.84 -11.53
C ARG A 140 -4.39 -12.63 -12.28
N HIS A 141 -4.20 -12.82 -13.58
CA HIS A 141 -3.92 -11.76 -14.54
C HIS A 141 -5.11 -11.56 -15.46
N LEU A 142 -5.54 -10.32 -15.60
CA LEU A 142 -6.49 -9.91 -16.62
C LEU A 142 -5.71 -9.33 -17.80
N SER A 143 -6.15 -9.65 -19.02
CA SER A 143 -5.50 -9.23 -20.25
C SER A 143 -6.56 -8.94 -21.30
N GLY A 144 -6.27 -8.00 -22.20
CA GLY A 144 -7.19 -7.53 -23.23
C GLY A 144 -6.89 -6.10 -23.67
N HIS A 145 -6.35 -5.29 -22.75
CA HIS A 145 -5.69 -4.05 -23.10
C HIS A 145 -4.41 -4.34 -23.89
N VAL A 146 -4.16 -3.55 -24.93
CA VAL A 146 -3.00 -3.68 -25.83
C VAL A 146 -1.93 -2.62 -25.57
N ILE A 147 -2.18 -1.73 -24.62
CA ILE A 147 -1.30 -0.66 -24.15
C ILE A 147 -1.43 -0.55 -22.63
N ASP A 148 -0.58 0.26 -22.01
CA ASP A 148 -0.56 0.57 -20.59
C ASP A 148 -1.95 0.84 -19.99
N VAL A 149 -2.18 0.28 -18.80
CA VAL A 149 -3.37 0.60 -18.00
C VAL A 149 -2.95 1.58 -16.91
N TYR A 150 -3.36 2.84 -17.06
CA TYR A 150 -2.97 3.90 -16.13
C TYR A 150 -3.74 3.90 -14.81
N ASP A 151 -4.99 3.46 -14.82
CA ASP A 151 -5.79 3.41 -13.60
C ASP A 151 -6.82 2.27 -13.64
N LEU A 152 -7.29 1.89 -12.46
CA LEU A 152 -8.39 0.95 -12.28
C LEU A 152 -9.23 1.35 -11.06
N CYS A 153 -10.45 0.86 -10.99
CA CYS A 153 -11.33 1.08 -9.86
C CYS A 153 -12.21 -0.15 -9.66
N PHE A 154 -12.40 -0.54 -8.40
CA PHE A 154 -13.43 -1.52 -8.07
C PHE A 154 -14.79 -0.86 -8.09
N SER A 155 -15.79 -1.56 -8.61
CA SER A 155 -17.19 -1.12 -8.44
C SER A 155 -17.49 -0.96 -6.94
N PRO A 156 -18.19 0.12 -6.53
CA PRO A 156 -18.59 0.27 -5.14
C PRO A 156 -19.50 -0.89 -4.72
N ARG A 157 -19.48 -1.25 -3.42
CA ARG A 157 -20.44 -2.20 -2.89
C ARG A 157 -21.86 -1.64 -3.04
N LEU A 158 -22.73 -2.35 -3.74
CA LEU A 158 -24.16 -2.12 -3.60
C LEU A 158 -24.56 -2.48 -2.17
N ALA A 159 -25.03 -1.50 -1.40
CA ALA A 159 -25.70 -1.78 -0.14
C ALA A 159 -27.00 -2.53 -0.45
N VAL A 160 -26.93 -3.85 -0.51
CA VAL A 160 -28.15 -4.67 -0.50
C VAL A 160 -28.65 -4.61 0.94
N SER A 161 -29.61 -3.72 1.19
CA SER A 161 -30.39 -3.74 2.42
C SER A 161 -31.17 -5.06 2.44
N SER A 162 -30.78 -5.98 3.32
CA SER A 162 -31.60 -7.11 3.73
C SER A 162 -32.66 -6.66 4.74
#